data_AF-K6ZR77-F1
#
_entry.id   AF-K6ZR77-F1
#
_cell.length_a   1.000
_cell.length_b   1.000
_cell.length_c   1.000
_cell.angle_alpha   90.00
_cell.angle_beta   90.00
_cell.angle_gamma   90.00
#
_symmetry.space_group_name_H-M   'P 1'
#
loop_
_entity.id
_entity.type
_entity.pdbx_description
1 polymer ?
#
loop_
_entity_poly.entity_id
_entity_poly.type
_entity_poly.pdbx_seq_one_letter_code
_entity_poly.pdbx_strand_id
1 'polypeptide(L)'
;MTDTAGVITYANEAFCRVAGYFQQELLGKNHNVVRHPDMPKAAFADMWGKLKNKQAWQGAVKNRCNDGKYYWVDAFVTHVYEKGTLTGYQSLRTVLCSRLS
;
A
#
# COMPACT_ATOMS: atom_id res chain seq x y z
N MET A 1 -2.74 -2.15 6.61
CA MET A 1 -4.21 -2.01 6.55
C MET A 1 -4.56 -0.54 6.57
N THR A 2 -5.68 -0.19 5.97
CA THR A 2 -6.24 1.16 5.99
C THR A 2 -7.71 1.12 6.33
N ASP A 3 -8.28 2.27 6.69
CA ASP A 3 -9.72 2.49 6.63
C ASP A 3 -10.24 2.62 5.18
N THR A 4 -11.52 2.94 5.02
CA THR A 4 -12.18 3.13 3.71
C THR A 4 -11.73 4.39 2.97
N ALA A 5 -11.12 5.36 3.66
CA ALA A 5 -10.53 6.56 3.06
C ALA A 5 -9.07 6.36 2.62
N GLY A 6 -8.46 5.21 2.95
CA GLY A 6 -7.06 4.91 2.63
C GLY A 6 -6.07 5.40 3.70
N VAL A 7 -6.56 5.78 4.88
CA VAL A 7 -5.75 6.17 6.04
C VAL A 7 -5.22 4.91 6.73
N ILE A 8 -3.92 4.84 6.97
CA ILE A 8 -3.26 3.69 7.58
C ILE A 8 -3.75 3.53 9.03
N THR A 9 -4.34 2.37 9.31
CA THR A 9 -4.76 1.92 10.64
C THR A 9 -3.78 0.94 11.26
N TYR A 10 -2.99 0.26 10.43
CA TYR A 10 -1.97 -0.69 10.88
C TYR A 10 -0.91 -0.90 9.79
N ALA A 11 0.36 -1.02 10.21
CA ALA A 11 1.48 -1.40 9.38
C ALA A 11 2.36 -2.38 10.16
N ASN A 12 2.72 -3.51 9.56
CA ASN A 12 3.57 -4.50 10.22
C ASN A 12 5.05 -4.08 10.19
N GLU A 13 5.85 -4.70 11.04
CA GLU A 13 7.28 -4.38 11.19
C GLU A 13 8.08 -4.59 9.90
N ALA A 14 7.73 -5.61 9.11
CA ALA A 14 8.41 -5.88 7.84
C ALA A 14 8.24 -4.73 6.84
N PHE A 15 7.02 -4.20 6.71
CA PHE A 15 6.74 -3.03 5.87
C PHE A 15 7.48 -1.80 6.38
N CYS A 16 7.40 -1.52 7.68
CA CYS A 16 8.08 -0.42 8.35
C CYS A 16 9.59 -0.45 8.07
N ARG A 17 10.23 -1.60 8.28
CA ARG A 17 11.67 -1.80 8.06
C ARG A 17 12.09 -1.55 6.61
N VAL A 18 11.33 -2.05 5.63
CA VAL A 18 11.66 -1.87 4.21
C VAL A 18 11.40 -0.43 3.75
N ALA A 19 10.32 0.19 4.21
CA ALA A 19 9.97 1.56 3.85
C ALA A 19 10.78 2.62 4.62
N GLY A 20 11.48 2.22 5.68
CA GLY A 20 12.30 3.09 6.51
C GLY A 20 11.53 3.87 7.58
N TYR A 21 10.24 3.58 7.79
CA TYR A 21 9.41 4.30 8.76
C TYR A 21 9.23 3.52 10.06
N PHE A 22 9.07 4.23 11.17
CA PHE A 22 8.44 3.67 12.36
C PHE A 22 6.92 3.59 12.18
N GLN A 23 6.28 2.63 12.86
CA GLN A 23 4.84 2.44 12.76
C GLN A 23 4.07 3.71 13.15
N GLN A 24 4.49 4.40 14.22
CA GLN A 24 3.83 5.62 14.69
C GLN A 24 3.89 6.76 13.66
N GLU A 25 4.90 6.78 12.79
CA GLU A 25 5.01 7.77 11.72
C GLU A 25 4.03 7.51 10.58
N LEU A 26 3.48 6.30 10.47
CA LEU A 26 2.56 5.89 9.40
C LEU A 26 1.10 5.95 9.83
N LEU A 27 0.81 5.66 11.10
CA LEU A 27 -0.55 5.66 11.63
C LEU A 27 -1.22 7.03 11.40
N GLY A 28 -2.45 7.01 10.89
CA GLY A 28 -3.20 8.24 10.59
C GLY A 28 -2.79 8.95 9.29
N LYS A 29 -1.76 8.48 8.57
CA LYS A 29 -1.40 9.01 7.25
C LYS A 29 -2.08 8.26 6.13
N ASN A 30 -2.31 8.95 5.02
CA ASN A 30 -2.73 8.29 3.79
C ASN A 30 -1.64 7.32 3.29
N HIS A 31 -2.05 6.17 2.77
CA HIS A 31 -1.12 5.15 2.29
C HIS A 31 -0.20 5.63 1.15
N ASN A 32 -0.56 6.71 0.47
CA ASN A 32 0.27 7.34 -0.56
C ASN A 32 1.58 7.95 -0.03
N VAL A 33 1.82 7.99 1.28
CA VAL A 33 3.09 8.47 1.88
C VAL A 33 4.31 7.74 1.32
N VAL A 34 4.19 6.44 1.00
CA VAL A 34 5.26 5.63 0.41
C VAL A 34 5.23 5.62 -1.12
N ARG A 35 4.32 6.35 -1.77
CA ARG A 35 4.20 6.33 -3.23
C ARG A 35 5.39 7.01 -3.87
N HIS A 36 6.04 6.33 -4.82
CA HIS A 36 7.06 6.97 -5.64
C HIS A 36 6.43 7.94 -6.67
N PRO A 37 7.02 9.13 -6.92
CA PRO A 37 6.49 10.10 -7.88
C PRO A 37 6.37 9.55 -9.31
N ASP A 38 7.30 8.69 -9.74
CA ASP A 38 7.25 8.00 -11.04
C ASP A 38 6.04 7.07 -11.22
N MET A 39 5.33 6.68 -10.16
CA MET A 39 4.19 5.79 -10.32
C MET A 39 3.04 6.52 -11.04
N PRO A 40 2.55 5.99 -12.17
CA PRO A 40 1.51 6.64 -12.94
C PRO A 40 0.21 6.72 -12.13
N LYS A 41 -0.49 7.86 -12.21
CA LYS A 41 -1.81 8.04 -11.57
C LYS A 41 -2.81 6.98 -12.04
N ALA A 42 -2.68 6.52 -13.29
CA ALA A 42 -3.53 5.48 -13.87
C ALA A 42 -3.50 4.15 -13.09
N ALA A 43 -2.34 3.74 -12.53
CA ALA A 43 -2.25 2.49 -11.75
C ALA A 43 -3.15 2.54 -10.50
N PHE A 44 -3.18 3.68 -9.81
CA PHE A 44 -4.04 3.85 -8.64
C PHE A 44 -5.50 4.10 -9.01
N ALA A 45 -5.77 4.70 -10.19
CA ALA A 45 -7.12 4.80 -10.71
C ALA A 45 -7.71 3.40 -11.00
N ASP A 46 -6.92 2.50 -11.60
CA ASP A 46 -7.31 1.08 -11.79
C ASP A 46 -7.56 0.39 -10.45
N MET A 47 -6.64 0.54 -9.48
CA MET A 47 -6.81 0.00 -8.13
C MET A 47 -8.12 0.43 -7.49
N TRP A 48 -8.40 1.73 -7.44
CA TRP A 48 -9.62 2.24 -6.86
C TRP A 48 -10.87 1.83 -7.65
N GLY A 49 -10.78 1.74 -8.97
CA GLY A 49 -11.85 1.22 -9.82
C GLY A 49 -12.24 -0.21 -9.44
N LYS A 50 -11.26 -1.12 -9.33
CA LYS A 50 -11.50 -2.51 -8.91
C LYS A 50 -12.04 -2.60 -7.48
N LEU A 51 -11.43 -1.89 -6.53
CA LEU A 51 -11.88 -1.92 -5.14
C LEU A 51 -13.31 -1.39 -4.99
N LYS A 52 -13.69 -0.31 -5.69
CA LYS A 52 -15.08 0.18 -5.67
C LYS A 52 -16.08 -0.84 -6.24
N ASN A 53 -15.65 -1.65 -7.20
CA ASN A 53 -16.44 -2.74 -7.78
C ASN A 53 -16.38 -4.04 -6.97
N LYS A 54 -15.93 -4.00 -5.71
CA LYS A 54 -15.76 -5.17 -4.83
C LYS A 54 -14.82 -6.25 -5.41
N GLN A 55 -13.89 -5.84 -6.26
CA GLN A 55 -12.86 -6.71 -6.83
C GLN A 55 -11.52 -6.44 -6.14
N ALA A 56 -10.73 -7.50 -5.97
CA ALA A 56 -9.34 -7.36 -5.57
C ALA A 56 -8.52 -6.68 -6.66
N TRP A 57 -7.40 -6.07 -6.27
CA TRP A 57 -6.43 -5.51 -7.19
C TRP A 57 -5.07 -6.14 -6.97
N GLN A 58 -4.33 -6.39 -8.04
CA GLN A 58 -2.93 -6.81 -7.99
C GLN A 58 -2.12 -6.01 -9.00
N GLY A 59 -0.89 -5.65 -8.64
CA GLY A 59 0.02 -4.99 -9.56
C GLY A 59 1.34 -4.59 -8.93
N ALA A 60 2.31 -4.33 -9.81
CA ALA A 60 3.62 -3.81 -9.44
C ALA A 60 3.53 -2.35 -8.97
N VAL A 61 4.14 -2.06 -7.83
CA VAL A 61 4.20 -0.71 -7.25
C VAL A 61 5.64 -0.36 -6.89
N LYS A 62 6.14 0.76 -7.42
CA LYS A 62 7.36 1.42 -6.96
C LYS A 62 7.03 2.29 -5.74
N ASN A 63 7.61 1.94 -4.60
CA ASN A 63 7.50 2.72 -3.37
C ASN A 63 8.81 3.48 -3.11
N ARG A 64 8.69 4.64 -2.47
CA ARG A 64 9.82 5.46 -2.00
C ARG A 64 9.92 5.32 -0.48
N CYS A 65 11.13 5.06 0.01
CA CYS A 65 11.48 5.04 1.42
C CYS A 65 11.54 6.47 1.99
N ASN A 66 11.56 6.61 3.31
CA ASN A 66 11.71 7.93 3.95
C ASN A 66 13.04 8.63 3.62
N ASP A 67 14.10 7.85 3.35
CA ASP A 67 15.44 8.32 2.97
C ASP A 67 15.59 8.61 1.47
N GLY A 68 14.51 8.49 0.69
CA GLY A 68 14.49 8.75 -0.75
C GLY A 68 14.87 7.57 -1.64
N LYS A 69 15.36 6.44 -1.09
CA LYS A 69 15.53 5.19 -1.87
C LYS A 69 14.17 4.64 -2.32
N TYR A 70 14.19 3.61 -3.15
CA TYR A 70 12.96 2.97 -3.62
C TYR A 70 13.07 1.45 -3.67
N TYR A 71 11.89 0.81 -3.69
CA TYR A 71 11.77 -0.63 -3.84
C TYR A 71 10.50 -0.97 -4.64
N TRP A 72 10.52 -2.13 -5.28
CA TRP A 72 9.39 -2.66 -6.02
C TRP A 72 8.69 -3.77 -5.24
N VAL A 73 7.37 -3.73 -5.25
CA VAL A 73 6.53 -4.81 -4.72
C VAL A 73 5.48 -5.23 -5.72
N ASP A 74 5.11 -6.49 -5.68
CA ASP A 74 3.82 -6.95 -6.16
C ASP A 74 2.85 -6.78 -5.01
N ALA A 75 1.87 -5.88 -5.18
CA ALA A 75 0.91 -5.53 -4.16
C ALA A 75 -0.44 -6.14 -4.50
N PHE A 76 -0.95 -6.99 -3.61
CA PHE A 76 -2.31 -7.55 -3.66
C PHE A 76 -3.18 -6.85 -2.63
N VAL A 77 -4.26 -6.21 -3.06
CA VAL A 77 -5.14 -5.37 -2.22
C VAL A 77 -6.55 -5.93 -2.22
N THR A 78 -7.10 -6.13 -1.02
CA THR A 78 -8.45 -6.67 -0.79
C THR A 78 -9.21 -5.88 0.26
N HIS A 79 -10.52 -6.04 0.26
CA HIS A 79 -11.43 -5.48 1.26
C HIS A 79 -11.28 -6.14 2.62
N VAL A 80 -11.55 -5.38 3.67
CA VAL A 80 -11.68 -5.86 5.05
C VAL A 80 -13.10 -5.59 5.50
N TYR A 81 -13.79 -6.63 5.96
CA TYR A 81 -15.16 -6.53 6.45
C TYR A 81 -15.23 -6.91 7.93
N GLU A 82 -15.96 -6.12 8.71
CA GLU A 82 -16.34 -6.45 10.08
C GLU A 82 -17.85 -6.51 10.15
N LYS A 83 -18.40 -7.64 10.60
CA LYS A 83 -19.86 -7.87 10.70
C LYS A 83 -20.61 -7.51 9.40
N GLY A 84 -20.02 -7.85 8.24
CA GLY A 84 -20.59 -7.58 6.92
C GLY A 84 -20.46 -6.13 6.42
N THR A 85 -19.87 -5.23 7.22
CA THR A 85 -19.63 -3.83 6.84
C THR A 85 -18.18 -3.66 6.38
N LEU A 86 -17.98 -2.97 5.25
CA LEU A 86 -16.64 -2.63 4.77
C LEU A 86 -15.99 -1.65 5.73
N THR A 87 -14.90 -2.06 6.39
CA THR A 87 -14.16 -1.19 7.33
C THR A 87 -12.86 -0.65 6.74
N GLY A 88 -12.38 -1.25 5.64
CA GLY A 88 -11.26 -0.71 4.90
C GLY A 88 -10.59 -1.71 3.98
N TYR A 89 -9.28 -1.59 3.85
CA TYR A 89 -8.50 -2.38 2.90
C TYR A 89 -7.23 -2.94 3.54
N GLN A 90 -6.82 -4.12 3.08
CA GLN A 90 -5.56 -4.73 3.43
C GLN A 90 -4.72 -4.94 2.17
N SER A 91 -3.40 -4.93 2.35
CA SER A 91 -2.46 -5.10 1.25
C SER A 91 -1.38 -6.09 1.67
N LEU A 92 -1.27 -7.19 0.94
CA LEU A 92 -0.16 -8.12 0.98
C LEU A 92 0.86 -7.71 -0.07
N ARG A 93 2.15 -7.86 0.26
CA ARG A 93 3.24 -7.36 -0.59
C ARG A 93 4.36 -8.37 -0.65
N THR A 94 4.78 -8.67 -1.86
CA THR A 94 5.97 -9.47 -2.13
C THR A 94 6.98 -8.59 -2.84
N VAL A 95 8.23 -8.57 -2.37
CA VAL A 95 9.29 -7.81 -3.02
C VAL A 95 9.53 -8.39 -4.41
N LEU A 96 9.39 -7.56 -5.45
CA LEU A 96 9.74 -7.94 -6.82
C LEU A 96 11.25 -7.76 -6.98
N CYS A 97 11.99 -8.83 -6.68
CA CYS A 97 13.45 -8.99 -6.85
C CYS A 97 14.33 -7.78 -6.45
N SER A 98 15.08 -7.92 -5.36
CA SER A 98 16.19 -7.04 -5.02
C SER A 98 17.40 -7.34 -5.91
N ARG A 99 17.51 -6.70 -7.08
CA ARG A 99 18.83 -6.35 -7.62
C ARG A 99 18.97 -4.84 -7.50
N LEU A 100 19.38 -4.42 -6.30
CA LEU A 100 20.01 -3.12 -6.15
C LEU A 100 21.35 -3.22 -6.89
N SER A 101 21.44 -2.60 -8.06
CA SER A 101 22.71 -2.20 -8.66
C SER A 101 23.35 -1.11 -7.81
#